data_AF-A0A2V7YW40-F1
#
_entry.id   AF-A0A2V7YW40-F1
#
_cell.length_a   1.000
_cell.length_b   1.000
_cell.length_c   1.000
_cell.angle_alpha   90.00
_cell.angle_beta   90.00
_cell.angle_gamma   90.00
#
_symmetry.space_group_name_H-M   'P 1'
#
loop_
_entity.id
_entity.type
_entity.pdbx_description
1 polymer ?
#
loop_
_entity_poly.entity_id
_entity_poly.type
_entity_poly.pdbx_seq_one_letter_code
_entity_poly.pdbx_strand_id
1 'polypeptide(L)'
;MSYKAILARADGFFRSVMQAQPQNLQCGRGCSLCCYGLFEISAADIPMLAEGLEKLHPMRRQKIVRRAAEILAESHRPNLRETNPLAKEEFFDRTAAVACPNLSESGE
;
A
#
# COMPACT_ATOMS: atom_id res chain seq x y z
N MET A 1 21.27 6.16 8.62
CA MET A 1 20.73 5.51 7.41
C MET A 1 19.32 6.07 7.19
N SER A 2 18.95 6.52 5.99
CA SER A 2 17.62 7.09 5.74
C SER A 2 16.57 5.99 5.53
N TYR A 3 15.29 6.30 5.75
CA TYR A 3 14.20 5.36 5.48
C TYR A 3 14.19 4.89 4.01
N LYS A 4 14.42 5.82 3.08
CA LYS A 4 14.57 5.52 1.63
C LYS A 4 15.71 4.54 1.33
N ALA A 5 16.81 4.59 2.09
CA ALA A 5 17.91 3.63 1.94
C ALA A 5 17.53 2.21 2.44
N ILE A 6 16.70 2.12 3.47
CA ILE A 6 16.16 0.83 3.95
C ILE A 6 15.24 0.23 2.88
N LEU A 7 14.32 1.03 2.33
CA LEU A 7 13.43 0.59 1.25
C LEU A 7 14.24 0.14 0.02
N ALA A 8 15.24 0.90 -0.40
CA ALA A 8 16.09 0.52 -1.53
C ALA A 8 16.85 -0.79 -1.29
N ARG A 9 17.28 -1.06 -0.05
CA ARG A 9 17.92 -2.33 0.31
C ARG A 9 16.91 -3.49 0.26
N ALA A 10 15.68 -3.29 0.72
CA ALA A 10 14.62 -4.28 0.62
C ALA A 10 14.30 -4.59 -0.85
N ASP A 11 14.13 -3.56 -1.69
CA ASP A 11 13.92 -3.71 -3.13
C ASP A 11 15.05 -4.49 -3.81
N GLY A 12 16.31 -4.22 -3.42
CA GLY A 12 17.48 -4.94 -3.91
C GLY A 12 17.46 -6.42 -3.52
N PHE A 13 17.09 -6.73 -2.28
CA PHE A 13 16.94 -8.10 -1.80
C PHE A 13 15.84 -8.86 -2.54
N PHE A 14 14.64 -8.30 -2.68
CA PHE A 14 13.56 -8.98 -3.39
C PHE A 14 13.88 -9.19 -4.87
N ARG A 15 14.58 -8.24 -5.49
CA ARG A 15 15.06 -8.39 -6.87
C ARG A 15 16.05 -9.54 -7.01
N SER A 16 16.96 -9.73 -6.06
CA SER A 16 17.92 -10.84 -6.12
C SER A 16 17.22 -12.19 -5.95
N VAL A 17 16.21 -12.28 -5.08
CA VAL A 17 15.38 -13.48 -4.91
C VAL A 17 14.64 -13.83 -6.20
N MET A 18 14.01 -12.84 -6.85
CA MET A 18 13.34 -13.05 -8.15
C MET A 18 14.30 -13.54 -9.23
N GLN A 19 15.51 -12.98 -9.29
CA GLN A 19 16.55 -13.40 -10.24
C GLN A 19 17.05 -14.82 -9.99
N ALA A 20 17.13 -15.25 -8.72
CA ALA A 20 17.53 -16.59 -8.35
C ALA A 20 16.43 -17.64 -8.56
N GLN A 21 15.16 -17.21 -8.65
CA GLN A 21 13.99 -18.08 -8.69
C GLN A 21 13.03 -17.74 -9.86
N PRO A 22 13.50 -17.60 -11.11
CA PRO A 22 12.68 -17.07 -12.21
C PRO A 22 11.53 -17.99 -12.64
N GLN A 23 11.60 -19.28 -12.31
CA GLN A 23 10.51 -20.24 -12.57
C GLN A 23 9.44 -20.24 -11.46
N ASN A 24 9.78 -19.74 -10.27
CA ASN A 24 8.89 -19.75 -9.10
C ASN A 24 8.33 -18.35 -8.79
N LEU A 25 9.05 -17.29 -9.14
CA LEU A 25 8.70 -15.91 -8.85
C LEU A 25 8.79 -15.05 -10.11
N GLN A 26 7.63 -14.64 -10.60
CA GLN A 26 7.48 -13.76 -11.77
C GLN A 26 6.80 -12.45 -11.37
N CYS A 27 7.25 -11.84 -10.27
CA CYS A 27 6.65 -10.62 -9.75
C CYS A 27 6.78 -9.46 -10.76
N GLY A 28 5.68 -8.78 -11.02
CA GLY A 28 5.60 -7.56 -11.83
C GLY A 28 5.06 -6.40 -11.03
N ARG A 29 5.00 -5.21 -11.65
CA ARG A 29 4.32 -4.05 -11.04
C ARG A 29 2.85 -4.40 -10.81
N GLY A 30 2.38 -4.28 -9.57
CA GLY A 30 1.00 -4.61 -9.20
C GLY A 30 0.74 -6.11 -8.96
N CYS A 31 1.75 -6.98 -9.00
CA CYS A 31 1.56 -8.39 -8.65
C CYS A 31 1.25 -8.54 -7.15
N SER A 32 0.18 -9.26 -6.83
CA SER A 32 -0.27 -9.56 -5.46
C SER A 32 -0.50 -11.06 -5.20
N LEU A 33 -0.02 -11.94 -6.10
CA LEU A 33 -0.35 -13.38 -6.07
C LEU A 33 0.26 -14.13 -4.88
N CYS A 34 1.48 -13.80 -4.47
CA CYS A 34 2.22 -14.54 -3.43
C CYS A 34 2.68 -13.69 -2.23
N CYS A 35 2.94 -12.40 -2.44
CA CYS A 35 3.38 -11.48 -1.39
C CYS A 35 2.24 -10.55 -0.95
N TYR A 36 1.13 -11.13 -0.50
CA TYR A 36 0.05 -10.36 0.12
C TYR A 36 0.09 -10.56 1.64
N GLY A 37 -0.14 -9.48 2.38
CA GLY A 37 -0.14 -9.50 3.83
C GLY A 37 -0.55 -8.15 4.40
N LEU A 38 -0.90 -8.16 5.67
CA LEU A 38 -1.17 -6.94 6.43
C LEU A 38 0.14 -6.19 6.68
N PHE A 39 0.25 -4.99 6.10
CA PHE A 39 1.35 -4.08 6.40
C PHE A 39 0.82 -2.75 6.91
N GLU A 40 1.48 -2.22 7.93
CA GLU A 40 1.15 -0.92 8.50
C GLU A 40 1.92 0.18 7.75
N ILE A 41 1.22 1.25 7.38
CA ILE A 41 1.83 2.47 6.89
C ILE A 41 2.28 3.29 8.11
N SER A 42 3.58 3.41 8.29
CA SER A 42 4.19 4.11 9.42
C SER A 42 4.31 5.61 9.17
N ALA A 43 4.71 6.37 10.19
CA ALA A 43 5.01 7.79 10.03
C ALA A 43 6.17 8.04 9.03
N ALA A 44 7.08 7.07 8.84
CA ALA A 44 8.18 7.19 7.90
C ALA A 44 7.73 7.10 6.43
N ASP A 45 6.57 6.49 6.17
CA ASP A 45 5.99 6.36 4.84
C ASP A 45 5.29 7.62 4.35
N ILE A 46 4.82 8.47 5.28
CA ILE A 46 4.11 9.72 4.97
C ILE A 46 4.87 10.59 3.95
N PRO A 47 6.15 10.95 4.15
CA PRO A 47 6.88 11.75 3.17
C PRO A 47 7.08 11.02 1.83
N MET A 48 7.17 9.68 1.83
CA MET A 48 7.30 8.90 0.60
C MET A 48 6.01 8.95 -0.23
N LEU A 49 4.85 8.84 0.42
CA LEU A 49 3.54 8.97 -0.21
C LEU A 49 3.30 10.39 -0.73
N ALA A 50 3.69 11.42 0.05
CA ALA A 50 3.61 12.81 -0.38
C ALA A 50 4.46 13.06 -1.63
N GLU A 51 5.74 12.65 -1.61
CA GLU A 51 6.65 12.76 -2.77
C GLU A 51 6.07 12.03 -4.00
N GLY A 52 5.46 10.87 -3.81
CA GLY A 52 4.80 10.09 -4.87
C GLY A 52 3.60 10.82 -5.47
N LEU A 53 2.71 11.34 -4.62
CA LEU A 53 1.52 12.10 -5.05
C LEU A 53 1.89 13.38 -5.78
N GLU A 54 2.93 14.08 -5.34
CA GLU A 54 3.41 15.31 -5.96
C GLU A 54 3.86 15.11 -7.42
N LYS A 55 4.37 13.92 -7.76
CA LYS A 55 4.81 13.56 -9.12
C LYS A 55 3.66 13.23 -10.07
N LEU A 56 2.44 13.08 -9.56
CA LEU A 56 1.28 12.76 -10.40
C LEU A 56 0.70 14.02 -11.06
N HIS A 57 0.02 13.82 -12.18
CA HIS A 57 -0.78 14.87 -12.79
C HIS A 57 -1.78 15.45 -11.76
N PRO A 58 -1.96 16.78 -11.66
CA PRO A 58 -2.78 17.40 -10.62
C PRO A 58 -4.19 16.83 -10.49
N MET A 59 -4.85 16.54 -11.61
CA MET A 59 -6.19 15.93 -11.60
C MET A 59 -6.18 14.51 -11.01
N ARG A 60 -5.15 13.71 -11.32
CA ARG A 60 -5.01 12.35 -10.76
C ARG A 60 -4.79 12.43 -9.26
N ARG A 61 -3.90 13.32 -8.80
CA ARG A 61 -3.67 13.58 -7.38
C ARG A 61 -4.95 13.98 -6.66
N GLN A 62 -5.71 14.94 -7.19
CA GLN A 62 -6.98 15.36 -6.59
C GLN A 62 -8.01 14.22 -6.51
N LYS A 63 -8.13 13.39 -7.55
CA LYS A 63 -9.03 12.22 -7.54
C LYS A 63 -8.67 11.24 -6.42
N ILE A 64 -7.38 10.93 -6.28
CA ILE A 64 -6.89 10.02 -5.23
C ILE A 64 -7.20 10.56 -3.84
N VAL A 65 -6.86 11.83 -3.58
CA VAL A 65 -7.08 12.45 -2.28
C VAL A 65 -8.56 12.50 -1.93
N ARG A 66 -9.43 12.85 -2.90
CA ARG A 66 -10.88 12.85 -2.70
C ARG A 66 -11.40 11.46 -2.33
N ARG A 67 -11.07 10.43 -3.11
CA ARG A 67 -11.50 9.05 -2.85
C ARG A 67 -10.97 8.51 -1.52
N ALA A 68 -9.73 8.86 -1.16
CA ALA A 68 -9.18 8.49 0.12
C ALA A 68 -9.97 9.11 1.28
N ALA A 69 -10.37 10.38 1.16
CA ALA A 69 -11.21 11.05 2.16
C ALA A 69 -12.61 10.41 2.27
N GLU A 70 -13.24 10.06 1.14
CA GLU A 70 -14.53 9.35 1.09
C GLU A 70 -14.43 7.98 1.81
N ILE A 71 -13.44 7.16 1.45
CA ILE A 71 -13.19 5.86 2.09
C ILE A 71 -12.99 6.02 3.60
N LEU A 72 -12.19 7.01 4.03
CA LEU A 72 -11.94 7.23 5.45
C LEU A 72 -13.21 7.63 6.21
N ALA A 73 -14.06 8.48 5.63
CA ALA A 73 -15.31 8.90 6.23
C ALA A 73 -16.28 7.73 6.42
N GLU A 74 -16.34 6.82 5.46
CA GLU A 74 -17.25 5.66 5.47
C GLU A 74 -16.71 4.48 6.28
N SER A 75 -15.39 4.39 6.48
CA SER A 75 -14.72 3.22 7.08
C SER A 75 -15.08 2.93 8.54
N HIS A 76 -15.62 3.91 9.28
CA HIS A 76 -15.83 3.84 10.74
C HIS A 76 -14.61 3.22 11.46
N ARG A 77 -13.40 3.61 11.01
CA ARG A 77 -12.16 2.95 11.42
C ARG A 77 -11.91 3.11 12.93
N PRO A 78 -11.49 2.05 13.64
CA PRO A 78 -10.94 2.20 14.97
C PRO A 78 -9.58 2.91 14.90
N ASN A 79 -9.04 3.31 16.04
CA ASN A 79 -7.63 3.69 16.10
C ASN A 79 -6.76 2.44 15.89
N LEU A 80 -6.39 2.17 14.63
CA LEU A 80 -5.61 0.99 14.25
C LEU A 80 -4.21 0.96 14.87
N ARG A 81 -3.71 2.05 15.47
CA ARG A 81 -2.43 2.01 16.21
C ARG A 81 -2.58 1.47 17.63
N GLU A 82 -3.73 1.71 18.24
CA GLU A 82 -3.98 1.42 19.66
C GLU A 82 -4.85 0.17 19.87
N THR A 83 -5.45 -0.35 18.80
CA THR A 83 -6.32 -1.52 18.87
C THR A 83 -5.54 -2.85 18.87
N ASN A 84 -6.18 -3.90 19.39
CA ASN A 84 -5.58 -5.23 19.48
C ASN A 84 -5.52 -5.92 18.09
N PRO A 85 -4.70 -6.99 17.94
CA PRO A 85 -4.56 -7.68 16.65
C PRO A 85 -5.86 -8.22 16.06
N LEU A 86 -6.76 -8.78 16.87
CA LEU A 86 -8.04 -9.33 16.39
C LEU A 86 -8.92 -8.24 15.77
N ALA A 87 -9.00 -7.07 16.41
CA ALA A 87 -9.76 -5.94 15.89
C ALA A 87 -9.16 -5.36 14.59
N LYS A 88 -7.83 -5.48 14.39
CA LYS A 88 -7.19 -5.13 13.12
C LYS A 88 -7.58 -6.10 12.01
N GLU A 89 -7.59 -7.39 12.32
CA GLU A 89 -7.96 -8.46 11.39
C GLU A 89 -9.44 -8.33 10.98
N GLU A 90 -10.35 -8.13 11.92
CA GLU A 90 -11.77 -7.86 11.64
C GLU A 90 -11.98 -6.60 10.78
N PHE A 91 -11.22 -5.53 11.04
CA PHE A 91 -11.28 -4.34 10.21
C PHE A 91 -10.79 -4.61 8.79
N PHE A 92 -9.71 -5.38 8.63
CA PHE A 92 -9.19 -5.77 7.33
C PHE A 92 -10.19 -6.62 6.55
N ASP A 93 -10.76 -7.66 7.17
CA ASP A 93 -11.72 -8.54 6.52
C ASP A 93 -12.95 -7.78 6.04
N ARG A 94 -13.47 -6.87 6.88
CA ARG A 94 -14.60 -6.00 6.50
C ARG A 94 -14.27 -5.03 5.37
N THR A 95 -13.01 -4.62 5.25
CA THR A 95 -12.57 -3.63 4.25
C THR A 95 -11.90 -4.24 3.03
N ALA A 96 -11.83 -5.57 2.93
CA ALA A 96 -11.15 -6.29 1.85
C ALA A 96 -11.68 -5.95 0.44
N ALA A 97 -12.98 -5.62 0.33
CA ALA A 97 -13.61 -5.22 -0.93
C ALA A 97 -13.51 -3.72 -1.24
N VAL A 98 -12.98 -2.91 -0.31
CA VAL A 98 -12.85 -1.46 -0.52
C VAL A 98 -11.74 -1.20 -1.53
N ALA A 99 -12.13 -0.67 -2.70
CA ALA A 99 -11.18 -0.39 -3.78
C ALA A 99 -10.13 0.66 -3.35
N CYS A 100 -8.88 0.42 -3.74
CA CYS A 100 -7.79 1.36 -3.49
C CYS A 100 -8.08 2.74 -4.13
N PRO A 101 -7.87 3.86 -3.43
CA PRO A 101 -8.17 5.20 -3.96
C PRO A 101 -7.32 5.56 -5.20
N ASN A 102 -6.18 4.89 -5.39
CA ASN A 102 -5.29 5.08 -6.54
C ASN A 102 -5.63 4.22 -7.77
N LEU A 103 -6.41 3.15 -7.61
CA LEU A 103 -6.80 2.27 -8.71
C LEU A 103 -8.12 2.73 -9.33
N SER A 104 -8.31 2.49 -10.62
CA SER A 104 -9.60 2.65 -11.30
C SER A 104 -10.65 1.65 -10.77
N GLU A 105 -11.89 1.74 -11.27
CA GLU A 105 -12.93 0.71 -11.01
C GLU A 105 -12.57 -0.65 -11.61
N SER A 106 -11.69 -0.67 -12.63
CA SER A 106 -11.11 -1.89 -13.21
C SER A 106 -9.87 -2.39 -12.45
N GLY A 107 -9.41 -1.70 -11.41
CA GLY A 107 -8.22 -2.09 -10.64
C GLY A 107 -6.89 -1.67 -11.25
N GLU A 108 -6.90 -0.74 -12.21
CA GLU A 108 -5.72 -0.25 -12.97
C GLU A 108 -5.15 1.08 -12.43
#